data_AF-A0A7V6DYI6-F1
#
_entry.id   AF-A0A7V6DYI6-F1
#
_cell.length_a   1.000
_cell.length_b   1.000
_cell.length_c   1.000
_cell.angle_alpha   90.00
_cell.angle_beta   90.00
_cell.angle_gamma   90.00
#
_symmetry.space_group_name_H-M   'P 1'
#
loop_
_entity.id
_entity.type
_entity.pdbx_description
1 polymer ?
#
loop_
_entity_poly.entity_id
_entity_poly.type
_entity_poly.pdbx_seq_one_letter_code
_entity_poly.pdbx_strand_id
1 'polypeptide(L)'
;MKKQYVLSALIFLAGMQLMAQPRKNIIRQMKWGLESTITLTMANDSVYAIQVDDVFQTDLNASSPADETVYFPANLTYEYVEKCKNTAIDKDDERSLVNIYQAVHSVTGGSYAHFLNLLLYALQTYQLDLRSPEMLRPVTKWKPSPVTESYLRTRRWKYYVPVEYKNAKREYEYRKKHDKMAELDGIPMAYIRRSNRINDKKYAKLSALGYNDMIAEIDLVRLMLGANFLGKEQIRYIRDCVLRAVNEYKIYEL
;
A
#
# COMPACT_ATOMS: atom_id res chain seq x y z
N MET A 1 17.16 0.89 -71.44
CA MET A 1 18.17 1.39 -70.47
C MET A 1 17.59 2.17 -69.28
N LYS A 2 16.53 2.99 -69.40
CA LYS A 2 15.96 3.73 -68.25
C LYS A 2 15.37 2.87 -67.11
N LYS A 3 14.81 1.68 -67.41
CA LYS A 3 14.20 0.80 -66.39
C LYS A 3 15.21 0.11 -65.46
N GLN A 4 16.45 -0.10 -65.89
CA GLN A 4 17.47 -0.78 -65.08
C GLN A 4 18.06 0.11 -63.99
N TYR A 5 18.20 1.42 -64.24
CA TYR A 5 18.67 2.38 -63.24
C TYR A 5 17.63 2.69 -62.15
N VAL A 6 16.34 2.59 -62.48
CA VAL A 6 15.25 2.74 -61.50
C VAL A 6 15.21 1.53 -60.55
N LEU A 7 15.45 0.33 -61.08
CA LEU A 7 15.47 -0.89 -60.27
C LEU A 7 16.68 -0.93 -59.32
N SER A 8 17.86 -0.50 -59.78
CA SER A 8 19.04 -0.42 -58.93
C SER A 8 18.93 0.68 -57.87
N ALA A 9 18.33 1.83 -58.19
CA ALA A 9 18.06 2.89 -57.22
C ALA A 9 17.06 2.46 -56.13
N LEU A 10 16.01 1.68 -56.49
CA LEU A 10 15.04 1.13 -55.55
C LEU A 10 15.66 0.08 -54.60
N ILE A 11 16.58 -0.75 -55.10
CA ILE A 11 17.30 -1.73 -54.28
C ILE A 11 18.28 -1.02 -53.32
N PHE A 12 18.92 0.06 -53.76
CA PHE A 12 19.79 0.87 -52.90
C PHE A 12 19.00 1.63 -51.82
N LEU A 13 17.83 2.16 -52.15
CA LEU A 13 16.94 2.82 -51.18
C LEU A 13 16.36 1.84 -50.16
N ALA A 14 15.99 0.62 -50.59
CA ALA A 14 15.52 -0.44 -49.70
C ALA A 14 16.64 -0.99 -48.79
N GLY A 15 17.88 -1.03 -49.28
CA GLY A 15 19.06 -1.43 -48.49
C GLY A 15 19.40 -0.45 -47.37
N MET A 16 19.20 0.86 -47.57
CA MET A 16 19.45 1.86 -46.52
C MET A 16 18.40 1.82 -45.40
N GLN A 17 17.15 1.40 -45.67
CA GLN A 17 16.11 1.25 -44.64
C GLN A 17 16.34 0.05 -43.71
N LEU A 18 17.07 -0.98 -44.15
CA LEU A 18 17.40 -2.15 -43.31
C LEU A 18 18.51 -1.92 -42.29
N MET A 19 19.29 -0.83 -42.43
CA MET A 19 20.37 -0.46 -41.49
C MET A 19 19.92 0.52 -40.40
N ALA A 20 18.68 1.03 -40.47
CA ALA A 20 18.08 1.85 -39.42
C ALA A 20 17.18 0.98 -38.52
N GLN A 21 17.72 -0.11 -37.97
CA GLN A 21 17.06 -0.76 -36.84
C GLN A 21 17.27 0.12 -35.60
N PRO A 22 16.21 0.57 -34.90
CA PRO A 22 16.38 1.26 -33.63
C PRO A 22 17.13 0.29 -32.72
N ARG A 23 18.34 0.65 -32.29
CA ARG A 23 19.09 -0.14 -31.31
C ARG A 23 18.16 -0.33 -30.12
N LYS A 24 17.77 -1.59 -29.88
CA LYS A 24 16.95 -1.96 -28.73
C LYS A 24 17.75 -1.51 -27.52
N ASN A 25 17.28 -0.46 -26.87
CA ASN A 25 17.91 0.15 -25.72
C ASN A 25 17.81 -0.86 -24.56
N ILE A 26 18.83 -1.71 -24.41
CA ILE A 26 18.88 -2.74 -23.38
C ILE A 26 19.22 -2.07 -22.05
N ILE A 27 18.33 -2.24 -21.06
CA ILE A 27 18.54 -1.78 -19.69
C ILE A 27 19.66 -2.63 -19.09
N ARG A 28 20.77 -1.98 -18.70
CA ARG A 28 21.93 -2.64 -18.09
C ARG A 28 21.76 -2.80 -16.59
N GLN A 29 21.18 -1.79 -15.95
CA GLN A 29 20.93 -1.78 -14.52
C GLN A 29 19.70 -0.95 -14.19
N MET A 30 18.90 -1.44 -13.25
CA MET A 30 17.77 -0.72 -12.66
C MET A 30 18.04 -0.59 -11.16
N LYS A 31 17.96 0.64 -10.63
CA LYS A 31 18.08 0.92 -9.20
C LYS A 31 16.88 1.73 -8.73
N TRP A 32 16.39 1.40 -7.55
CA TRP A 32 15.39 2.20 -6.85
C TRP A 32 16.12 3.28 -6.04
N GLY A 33 15.77 4.54 -6.28
CA GLY A 33 16.22 5.71 -5.52
C GLY A 33 15.15 6.18 -4.52
N LEU A 34 15.47 7.22 -3.76
CA LEU A 34 14.52 7.88 -2.86
C LEU A 34 13.33 8.47 -3.63
N GLU A 35 12.22 8.68 -2.92
CA GLU A 35 11.00 9.32 -3.45
C GLU A 35 10.33 8.60 -4.63
N SER A 36 10.44 7.27 -4.68
CA SER A 36 9.90 6.48 -5.81
C SER A 36 10.59 6.86 -7.12
N THR A 37 11.89 7.13 -7.11
CA THR A 37 12.65 7.33 -8.36
C THR A 37 13.22 6.02 -8.86
N ILE A 38 13.09 5.74 -10.15
CA ILE A 38 13.75 4.62 -10.81
C ILE A 38 14.92 5.20 -11.59
N THR A 39 16.14 4.78 -11.25
CA THR A 39 17.33 5.09 -12.03
C THR A 39 17.63 3.92 -12.98
N LEU A 40 17.58 4.21 -14.28
CA LEU A 40 17.89 3.27 -15.35
C LEU A 40 19.27 3.61 -15.92
N THR A 41 20.19 2.67 -15.85
CA THR A 41 21.46 2.74 -16.57
C THR A 41 21.34 1.90 -17.83
N MET A 42 21.53 2.53 -18.97
CA MET A 42 21.38 1.92 -20.29
C MET A 42 22.70 1.31 -20.77
N ALA A 43 22.64 0.39 -21.74
CA ALA A 43 23.83 -0.23 -22.34
C ALA A 43 24.74 0.76 -23.12
N ASN A 44 24.25 1.96 -23.41
CA ASN A 44 25.02 3.07 -23.98
C ASN A 44 25.57 4.03 -22.91
N ASP A 45 25.56 3.61 -21.64
CA ASP A 45 25.99 4.36 -20.45
C ASP A 45 25.20 5.67 -20.18
N SER A 46 24.04 5.85 -20.82
CA SER A 46 23.10 6.91 -20.42
C SER A 46 22.39 6.55 -19.11
N VAL A 47 22.19 7.56 -18.26
CA VAL A 47 21.52 7.43 -16.96
C VAL A 47 20.23 8.25 -17.00
N TYR A 48 19.10 7.59 -16.78
CA TYR A 48 17.79 8.22 -16.65
C TYR A 48 17.30 8.10 -15.22
N ALA A 49 16.91 9.21 -14.60
CA ALA A 49 16.19 9.21 -13.33
C ALA A 49 14.73 9.54 -13.63
N ILE A 50 13.83 8.61 -13.30
CA ILE A 50 12.40 8.75 -13.57
C ILE A 50 11.68 8.79 -12.23
N GLN A 51 10.91 9.84 -11.97
CA GLN A 51 9.96 9.89 -10.85
C GLN A 51 8.79 8.94 -11.17
N VAL A 52 8.43 8.02 -10.27
CA VAL A 52 7.36 7.03 -10.53
C VAL A 52 6.01 7.67 -10.79
N ASP A 53 5.79 8.91 -10.34
CA ASP A 53 4.62 9.71 -10.71
C ASP A 53 4.49 9.92 -12.24
N ASP A 54 5.60 9.88 -12.97
CA ASP A 54 5.67 9.98 -14.44
C ASP A 54 5.64 8.60 -15.16
N VAL A 55 5.71 7.48 -14.44
CA VAL A 55 5.88 6.13 -15.04
C VAL A 55 4.53 5.51 -15.46
N PHE A 56 3.40 6.03 -14.99
CA PHE A 56 2.08 5.51 -15.36
C PHE A 56 1.41 6.28 -16.49
N GLN A 57 1.94 6.14 -17.70
CA GLN A 57 1.13 6.22 -18.93
C GLN A 57 1.50 5.06 -19.85
N THR A 58 1.16 3.84 -19.44
CA THR A 58 0.99 2.75 -20.41
C THR A 58 -0.21 3.09 -21.30
N ASP A 59 -0.03 2.95 -22.62
CA ASP A 59 -1.03 3.18 -23.67
C ASP A 59 -2.46 2.85 -23.22
N LEU A 60 -3.36 3.82 -23.41
CA LEU A 60 -4.82 3.73 -23.18
C LEU A 60 -5.52 2.55 -23.91
N ASN A 61 -4.78 1.76 -24.70
CA ASN A 61 -5.28 0.63 -25.47
C ASN A 61 -4.73 -0.74 -25.02
N ALA A 62 -3.89 -0.80 -23.99
CA ALA A 62 -3.55 -2.07 -23.36
C ALA A 62 -4.59 -2.37 -22.28
N SER A 63 -5.50 -3.30 -22.57
CA SER A 63 -6.43 -3.86 -21.58
C SER A 63 -5.63 -4.58 -20.49
N SER A 64 -5.15 -3.83 -19.51
CA SER A 64 -4.62 -4.37 -18.27
C SER A 64 -5.83 -4.90 -17.47
N PRO A 65 -5.82 -6.15 -16.98
CA PRO A 65 -6.89 -6.63 -16.13
C PRO A 65 -6.94 -5.75 -14.88
N ALA A 66 -8.09 -5.11 -14.66
CA ALA A 66 -8.31 -4.03 -13.69
C ALA A 66 -8.19 -4.44 -12.20
N ASP A 67 -7.50 -5.54 -11.87
CA ASP A 67 -7.72 -6.25 -10.60
C ASP A 67 -6.45 -6.67 -9.84
N GLU A 68 -5.26 -6.27 -10.26
CA GLU A 68 -4.01 -6.68 -9.59
C GLU A 68 -3.11 -5.51 -9.22
N THR A 69 -3.43 -4.82 -8.12
CA THR A 69 -2.43 -4.05 -7.37
C THR A 69 -1.46 -5.04 -6.70
N VAL A 70 -0.24 -5.15 -7.22
CA VAL A 70 0.82 -5.98 -6.64
C VAL A 70 1.58 -5.18 -5.60
N TYR A 71 1.50 -5.62 -4.34
CA TYR A 71 2.30 -5.07 -3.25
C TYR A 71 3.68 -5.70 -3.27
N PHE A 72 4.71 -4.91 -3.55
CA PHE A 72 6.09 -5.34 -3.38
C PHE A 72 6.49 -5.18 -1.91
N PRO A 73 7.34 -6.08 -1.37
CA PRO A 73 7.92 -5.87 -0.05
C PRO A 73 8.59 -4.49 -0.04
N ALA A 74 8.22 -3.66 0.93
CA ALA A 74 8.85 -2.36 1.09
C ALA A 74 10.32 -2.58 1.45
N ASN A 75 11.19 -2.52 0.45
CA ASN A 75 12.62 -2.43 0.68
C ASN A 75 12.90 -1.01 1.13
N LEU A 76 12.87 -0.80 2.44
CA LEU A 76 13.19 0.50 3.04
C LEU A 76 14.70 0.72 2.90
N THR A 77 15.08 1.76 2.18
CA THR A 77 16.50 2.13 2.05
C THR A 77 17.05 2.61 3.39
N TYR A 78 18.36 2.46 3.60
CA TYR A 78 19.03 2.96 4.81
C TYR A 78 18.76 4.44 5.07
N GLU A 79 18.91 5.27 4.03
CA GLU A 79 18.66 6.71 4.09
C GLU A 79 17.21 7.04 4.50
N TYR A 80 16.24 6.23 4.04
CA TYR A 80 14.85 6.40 4.42
C TYR A 80 14.60 6.07 5.90
N VAL A 81 15.17 4.96 6.37
CA VAL A 81 15.06 4.56 7.78
C VAL A 81 15.73 5.60 8.68
N GLU A 82 16.91 6.13 8.30
CA GLU A 82 17.56 7.22 9.03
C GLU A 82 16.75 8.51 9.03
N LYS A 83 16.15 8.90 7.90
CA LYS A 83 15.23 10.04 7.83
C LYS A 83 14.07 9.87 8.81
N CYS A 84 13.46 8.70 8.86
CA CYS A 84 12.36 8.41 9.79
C CYS A 84 12.82 8.42 11.25
N LYS A 85 14.03 7.94 11.56
CA LYS A 85 14.63 8.00 12.91
C LYS A 85 14.90 9.44 13.36
N ASN A 86 15.41 10.27 12.45
CA ASN A 86 15.77 11.65 12.73
C ASN A 86 14.56 12.61 12.71
N THR A 87 13.43 12.15 12.16
CA THR A 87 12.16 12.88 12.28
C THR A 87 11.69 12.75 13.72
N ALA A 88 12.07 13.72 14.55
CA ALA A 88 11.56 13.82 15.90
C ALA A 88 10.03 13.86 15.82
N ILE A 89 9.38 12.85 16.38
CA ILE A 89 7.93 12.83 16.55
C ILE A 89 7.63 13.96 17.53
N ASP A 90 7.28 15.14 17.02
CA ASP A 90 6.69 16.15 17.88
C ASP A 90 5.34 15.57 18.32
N LYS A 91 5.29 15.15 19.59
CA LYS A 91 4.16 14.33 20.12
C LYS A 91 2.82 15.07 20.05
N ASP A 92 2.88 16.39 19.82
CA ASP A 92 1.78 17.33 19.91
C ASP A 92 1.36 17.95 18.57
N ASP A 93 1.85 17.48 17.41
CA ASP A 93 1.25 17.92 16.14
C ASP A 93 -0.13 17.29 15.91
N GLU A 94 -1.13 17.84 16.61
CA GLU A 94 -2.53 17.45 16.51
C GLU A 94 -3.10 17.63 15.09
N ARG A 95 -2.48 18.46 14.25
CA ARG A 95 -2.95 18.72 12.87
C ARG A 95 -2.78 17.49 11.98
N SER A 96 -1.81 16.63 12.30
CA SER A 96 -1.59 15.36 11.59
C SER A 96 -2.59 14.25 11.98
N LEU A 97 -3.27 14.37 13.12
CA LEU A 97 -4.11 13.31 13.72
C LEU A 97 -5.56 13.29 13.21
N VAL A 98 -5.79 13.70 11.96
CA VAL A 98 -7.15 13.73 11.36
C VAL A 98 -7.56 12.33 10.87
N ASN A 99 -6.67 11.64 10.16
CA ASN A 99 -6.87 10.26 9.72
C ASN A 99 -5.53 9.49 9.77
N ILE A 100 -5.60 8.15 9.70
CA ILE A 100 -4.39 7.31 9.81
C ILE A 100 -3.39 7.61 8.70
N TYR A 101 -3.86 7.85 7.48
CA TYR A 101 -2.98 8.13 6.34
C TYR A 101 -2.15 9.39 6.57
N GLN A 102 -2.78 10.51 6.92
CA GLN A 102 -2.09 11.77 7.21
C GLN A 102 -1.16 11.64 8.42
N ALA A 103 -1.58 10.95 9.47
CA ALA A 103 -0.76 10.75 10.66
C ALA A 103 0.52 9.98 10.36
N VAL A 104 0.44 8.91 9.57
CA VAL A 104 1.61 8.12 9.15
C VAL A 104 2.44 8.90 8.12
N HIS A 105 1.80 9.41 7.06
CA HIS A 105 2.43 10.16 5.98
C HIS A 105 3.19 11.39 6.47
N SER A 106 2.73 12.09 7.50
CA SER A 106 3.43 13.23 8.08
C SER A 106 4.85 12.90 8.57
N VAL A 107 5.09 11.64 8.96
CA VAL A 107 6.39 11.19 9.48
C VAL A 107 7.14 10.35 8.45
N THR A 108 6.43 9.48 7.72
CA THR A 108 7.02 8.52 6.81
C THR A 108 7.11 9.04 5.37
N GLY A 109 6.31 10.04 5.00
CA GLY A 109 6.10 10.45 3.61
C GLY A 109 5.53 9.33 2.73
N GLY A 110 5.70 9.48 1.41
CA GLY A 110 5.35 8.48 0.40
C GLY A 110 3.87 8.48 -0.02
N SER A 111 3.55 7.69 -1.05
CA SER A 111 2.19 7.58 -1.58
C SER A 111 1.27 6.72 -0.69
N TYR A 112 -0.02 6.69 -1.00
CA TYR A 112 -0.99 5.84 -0.30
C TYR A 112 -0.64 4.34 -0.35
N ALA A 113 -0.07 3.87 -1.46
CA ALA A 113 0.41 2.48 -1.57
C ALA A 113 1.58 2.20 -0.60
N HIS A 114 2.48 3.17 -0.43
CA HIS A 114 3.57 3.07 0.56
C HIS A 114 3.02 3.01 1.99
N PHE A 115 2.03 3.84 2.30
CA PHE A 115 1.33 3.79 3.58
C PHE A 115 0.72 2.40 3.88
N LEU A 116 0.01 1.81 2.91
CA LEU A 116 -0.58 0.48 3.07
C LEU A 116 0.48 -0.61 3.24
N ASN A 117 1.61 -0.50 2.54
CA ASN A 117 2.77 -1.37 2.72
C ASN A 117 3.36 -1.29 4.12
N LEU A 118 3.53 -0.07 4.65
CA LEU A 118 4.05 0.13 6.01
C LEU A 118 3.10 -0.40 7.08
N LEU A 119 1.78 -0.23 6.91
CA LEU A 119 0.79 -0.86 7.79
C LEU A 119 0.86 -2.38 7.72
N LEU A 120 0.94 -2.94 6.52
CA LEU A 120 1.06 -4.39 6.34
C LEU A 120 2.31 -4.92 7.04
N TYR A 121 3.45 -4.25 6.87
CA TYR A 121 4.71 -4.61 7.54
C TYR A 121 4.61 -4.53 9.07
N ALA A 122 4.00 -3.48 9.61
CA ALA A 122 3.78 -3.34 11.06
C ALA A 122 2.87 -4.45 11.63
N LEU A 123 1.88 -4.90 10.86
CA LEU A 123 1.02 -6.03 11.21
C LEU A 123 1.77 -7.37 11.11
N GLN A 124 2.57 -7.58 10.05
CA GLN A 124 3.37 -8.80 9.85
C GLN A 124 4.42 -9.00 10.95
N THR A 125 5.01 -7.91 11.42
CA THR A 125 6.02 -7.91 12.48
C THR A 125 5.43 -7.89 13.89
N TYR A 126 4.10 -7.93 14.03
CA TYR A 126 3.38 -7.83 15.30
C TYR A 126 3.61 -6.54 16.10
N GLN A 127 4.22 -5.53 15.48
CA GLN A 127 4.38 -4.21 16.09
C GLN A 127 3.04 -3.48 16.23
N LEU A 128 2.11 -3.76 15.32
CA LEU A 128 0.73 -3.34 15.40
C LEU A 128 -0.16 -4.56 15.65
N ASP A 129 -0.87 -4.58 16.78
CA ASP A 129 -1.92 -5.57 17.07
C ASP A 129 -3.27 -4.87 17.24
N LEU A 130 -4.28 -5.31 16.48
CA LEU A 130 -5.64 -4.79 16.56
C LEU A 130 -6.36 -5.20 17.86
N ARG A 131 -5.83 -6.19 18.58
CA ARG A 131 -6.32 -6.65 19.88
C ARG A 131 -5.60 -6.01 21.06
N SER A 132 -4.74 -5.02 20.82
CA SER A 132 -4.02 -4.33 21.89
C SER A 132 -4.96 -3.60 22.85
N PRO A 133 -4.54 -3.36 24.12
CA PRO A 133 -5.31 -2.60 25.08
C PRO A 133 -5.67 -1.18 24.61
N GLU A 134 -4.82 -0.54 23.83
CA GLU A 134 -5.02 0.81 23.27
C GLU A 134 -6.16 0.86 22.25
N MET A 135 -6.44 -0.29 21.62
CA MET A 135 -7.53 -0.48 20.67
C MET A 135 -8.82 -0.94 21.34
N LEU A 136 -8.83 -1.25 22.65
CA LEU A 136 -10.05 -1.60 23.38
C LEU A 136 -10.95 -0.39 23.56
N ARG A 137 -12.25 -0.60 23.34
CA ARG A 137 -13.24 0.43 23.64
C ARG A 137 -13.61 0.40 25.12
N PRO A 138 -13.89 1.56 25.74
CA PRO A 138 -14.33 1.60 27.12
C PRO A 138 -15.69 0.93 27.28
N VAL A 139 -15.84 0.13 28.33
CA VAL A 139 -17.12 -0.52 28.68
C VAL A 139 -18.03 0.53 29.29
N THR A 140 -18.92 1.09 28.48
CA THR A 140 -19.87 2.12 28.91
C THR A 140 -21.30 1.74 28.55
N LYS A 141 -22.27 2.16 29.39
CA LYS A 141 -23.70 2.09 29.08
C LYS A 141 -24.20 3.32 28.31
N TRP A 142 -23.30 4.26 28.01
CA TRP A 142 -23.62 5.52 27.37
C TRP A 142 -24.18 5.28 25.96
N LYS A 143 -25.25 6.01 25.62
CA LYS A 143 -25.95 5.93 24.33
C LYS A 143 -26.28 7.34 23.86
N PRO A 144 -25.91 7.74 22.64
CA PRO A 144 -26.22 9.06 22.11
C PRO A 144 -27.74 9.21 21.88
N SER A 145 -28.23 10.43 22.08
CA SER A 145 -29.60 10.85 21.77
C SER A 145 -29.55 12.16 20.97
N PRO A 146 -29.96 12.20 19.69
CA PRO A 146 -30.50 11.08 18.91
C PRO A 146 -29.44 10.02 18.59
N VAL A 147 -29.90 8.82 18.23
CA VAL A 147 -29.00 7.70 17.89
C VAL A 147 -28.32 7.97 16.55
N THR A 148 -26.98 7.95 16.52
CA THR A 148 -26.17 8.19 15.31
C THR A 148 -25.90 6.92 14.50
N GLU A 149 -25.68 7.06 13.19
CA GLU A 149 -25.31 5.95 12.29
C GLU A 149 -24.03 5.25 12.75
N SER A 150 -23.01 6.04 13.11
CA SER A 150 -21.72 5.55 13.62
C SER A 150 -21.89 4.70 14.89
N TYR A 151 -22.80 5.08 15.78
CA TYR A 151 -23.12 4.27 16.97
C TYR A 151 -23.77 2.94 16.57
N LEU A 152 -24.74 2.94 15.65
CA LEU A 152 -25.42 1.70 15.22
C LEU A 152 -24.46 0.70 14.58
N ARG A 153 -23.48 1.20 13.82
CA ARG A 153 -22.45 0.39 13.14
C ARG A 153 -21.44 -0.19 14.13
N THR A 154 -20.94 0.65 15.04
CA THR A 154 -19.82 0.28 15.91
C THR A 154 -20.21 -0.31 17.26
N ARG A 155 -21.43 -0.10 17.79
CA ARG A 155 -21.80 -0.44 19.20
C ARG A 155 -21.57 -1.90 19.63
N ARG A 156 -21.40 -2.83 18.68
CA ARG A 156 -21.14 -4.25 18.97
C ARG A 156 -19.66 -4.62 18.89
N TRP A 157 -18.79 -3.68 18.50
CA TRP A 157 -17.37 -3.92 18.38
C TRP A 157 -16.72 -3.78 19.75
N LYS A 158 -15.93 -4.80 20.12
CA LYS A 158 -15.12 -4.80 21.34
C LYS A 158 -13.94 -3.83 21.24
N TYR A 159 -13.34 -3.72 20.06
CA TYR A 159 -12.23 -2.84 19.73
C TYR A 159 -12.72 -1.67 18.86
N TYR A 160 -11.89 -0.64 18.70
CA TYR A 160 -12.19 0.49 17.80
C TYR A 160 -12.28 0.08 16.33
N VAL A 161 -11.73 -1.08 15.97
CA VAL A 161 -11.84 -1.72 14.65
C VAL A 161 -12.63 -3.04 14.75
N PRO A 162 -13.27 -3.49 13.66
CA PRO A 162 -14.04 -4.73 13.66
C PRO A 162 -13.12 -5.96 13.60
N VAL A 163 -12.51 -6.35 14.72
CA VAL A 163 -11.62 -7.51 14.80
C VAL A 163 -12.35 -8.84 14.56
N GLU A 164 -13.58 -8.97 15.05
CA GLU A 164 -14.39 -10.18 14.88
C GLU A 164 -14.92 -10.29 13.45
N TYR A 165 -14.82 -11.50 12.87
CA TYR A 165 -15.28 -11.78 11.51
C TYR A 165 -16.70 -11.29 11.23
N LYS A 166 -17.63 -11.55 12.15
CA LYS A 166 -19.04 -11.16 12.00
C LYS A 166 -19.21 -9.65 11.85
N ASN A 167 -18.44 -8.87 12.62
CA ASN A 167 -18.50 -7.41 12.60
C ASN A 167 -17.82 -6.86 11.34
N ALA A 168 -16.66 -7.41 10.97
CA ALA A 168 -15.92 -7.01 9.76
C ALA A 168 -16.74 -7.25 8.50
N LYS A 169 -17.31 -8.45 8.36
CA LYS A 169 -18.16 -8.81 7.22
C LYS A 169 -19.39 -7.91 7.11
N ARG A 170 -20.07 -7.65 8.23
CA ARG A 170 -21.24 -6.78 8.26
C ARG A 170 -20.90 -5.36 7.82
N GLU A 171 -19.76 -4.84 8.28
CA GLU A 171 -19.29 -3.51 7.93
C GLU A 171 -18.88 -3.42 6.44
N TYR A 172 -18.19 -4.44 5.92
CA TYR A 172 -17.87 -4.55 4.50
C TYR A 172 -19.14 -4.59 3.62
N GLU A 173 -20.12 -5.43 3.95
CA GLU A 173 -21.38 -5.52 3.22
C GLU A 173 -22.18 -4.21 3.27
N TYR A 174 -22.19 -3.54 4.43
CA TYR A 174 -22.82 -2.23 4.59
C TYR A 174 -22.18 -1.19 3.67
N ARG A 175 -20.84 -1.08 3.68
CA ARG A 175 -20.08 -0.16 2.84
C ARG A 175 -20.28 -0.45 1.36
N LYS A 176 -20.32 -1.73 0.97
CA LYS A 176 -20.58 -2.16 -0.41
C LYS A 176 -21.94 -1.70 -0.92
N LYS A 177 -22.95 -1.75 -0.07
CA LYS A 177 -24.32 -1.33 -0.43
C LYS A 177 -24.47 0.19 -0.57
N HIS A 178 -23.68 0.97 0.16
CA HIS A 178 -23.79 2.43 0.23
C HIS A 178 -22.66 3.15 -0.50
N ASP A 179 -21.86 2.43 -1.30
CA ASP A 179 -20.72 2.99 -2.06
C ASP A 179 -19.68 3.71 -1.20
N LYS A 180 -19.44 3.21 0.02
CA LYS A 180 -18.49 3.79 1.00
C LYS A 180 -17.21 2.94 1.07
N MET A 181 -16.54 2.75 -0.06
CA MET A 181 -15.37 1.86 -0.20
C MET A 181 -14.02 2.57 -0.30
N ALA A 182 -14.00 3.91 -0.25
CA ALA A 182 -12.79 4.72 -0.44
C ALA A 182 -11.57 4.25 0.38
N GLU A 183 -11.73 3.85 1.64
CA GLU A 183 -10.59 3.43 2.47
C GLU A 183 -10.06 2.03 2.13
N LEU A 184 -10.81 1.24 1.35
CA LEU A 184 -10.35 -0.04 0.81
C LEU A 184 -9.77 0.10 -0.60
N ASP A 185 -9.91 1.27 -1.24
CA ASP A 185 -9.32 1.51 -2.54
C ASP A 185 -7.80 1.36 -2.44
N GLY A 186 -7.19 0.68 -3.39
CA GLY A 186 -5.77 0.33 -3.36
C GLY A 186 -5.44 -0.96 -2.61
N ILE A 187 -6.31 -1.51 -1.75
CA ILE A 187 -6.08 -2.83 -1.14
C ILE A 187 -6.35 -3.92 -2.19
N PRO A 188 -5.47 -4.93 -2.34
CA PRO A 188 -5.67 -6.00 -3.31
C PRO A 188 -6.97 -6.77 -3.04
N MET A 189 -7.72 -7.04 -4.11
CA MET A 189 -8.97 -7.79 -4.03
C MET A 189 -8.78 -9.18 -3.41
N ALA A 190 -7.59 -9.77 -3.53
CA ALA A 190 -7.22 -11.01 -2.85
C ALA A 190 -7.35 -10.91 -1.33
N TYR A 191 -6.90 -9.81 -0.71
CA TYR A 191 -6.94 -9.61 0.74
C TYR A 191 -8.38 -9.41 1.22
N ILE A 192 -9.15 -8.62 0.47
CA ILE A 192 -10.58 -8.38 0.73
C ILE A 192 -11.36 -9.70 0.66
N ARG A 193 -11.14 -10.51 -0.39
CA ARG A 193 -11.77 -11.83 -0.53
C ARG A 193 -11.39 -12.77 0.61
N ARG A 194 -10.12 -12.77 1.02
CA ARG A 194 -9.60 -13.59 2.12
C ARG A 194 -10.25 -13.20 3.46
N SER A 195 -10.26 -11.91 3.78
CA SER A 195 -10.88 -11.36 5.00
C SER A 195 -12.37 -11.72 5.09
N ASN A 196 -13.10 -11.65 3.98
CA ASN A 196 -14.54 -11.98 3.93
C ASN A 196 -14.87 -13.48 4.03
N ARG A 197 -13.88 -14.37 3.84
CA ARG A 197 -14.07 -15.84 3.88
C ARG A 197 -13.59 -16.49 5.19
N ILE A 198 -12.67 -15.85 5.91
CA ILE A 198 -12.03 -16.44 7.09
C ILE A 198 -12.81 -16.08 8.34
N ASN A 199 -13.42 -17.10 8.95
CA ASN A 199 -14.06 -16.98 10.26
C ASN A 199 -13.05 -16.99 11.41
N ASP A 200 -13.50 -16.65 12.62
CA ASP A 200 -12.63 -16.50 13.79
C ASP A 200 -11.88 -17.80 14.16
N LYS A 201 -12.49 -18.98 13.94
CA LYS A 201 -11.84 -20.28 14.18
C LYS A 201 -10.67 -20.52 13.21
N LYS A 202 -10.88 -20.24 11.92
CA LYS A 202 -9.82 -20.35 10.90
C LYS A 202 -8.73 -19.32 11.12
N TYR A 203 -9.09 -18.10 11.52
CA TYR A 203 -8.13 -17.07 11.90
C TYR A 203 -7.24 -17.54 13.07
N ALA A 204 -7.84 -18.08 14.14
CA ALA A 204 -7.08 -18.63 15.27
C ALA A 204 -6.16 -19.78 14.84
N LYS A 205 -6.60 -20.64 13.91
CA LYS A 205 -5.77 -21.71 13.34
C LYS A 205 -4.57 -21.14 12.55
N LEU A 206 -4.78 -20.10 11.73
CA LEU A 206 -3.68 -19.47 10.99
C LEU A 206 -2.64 -18.86 11.94
N SER A 207 -3.10 -18.22 13.02
CA SER A 207 -2.23 -17.68 14.07
C SER A 207 -1.42 -18.76 14.75
N ALA A 208 -2.03 -19.89 15.11
CA ALA A 208 -1.32 -21.02 15.71
C ALA A 208 -0.31 -21.68 14.77
N LEU A 209 -0.52 -21.60 13.45
CA LEU A 209 0.37 -22.17 12.43
C LEU A 209 1.47 -21.21 11.96
N GLY A 210 1.50 -19.96 12.46
CA GLY A 210 2.52 -18.97 12.08
C GLY A 210 2.36 -18.40 10.66
N TYR A 211 1.15 -18.40 10.10
CA TYR A 211 0.88 -17.78 8.80
C TYR A 211 0.71 -16.26 8.93
N ASN A 212 1.78 -15.57 9.33
CA ASN A 212 1.77 -14.16 9.72
C ASN A 212 1.36 -13.25 8.56
N ASP A 213 1.83 -13.52 7.34
CA ASP A 213 1.46 -12.77 6.14
C ASP A 213 -0.04 -12.79 5.91
N MET A 214 -0.66 -13.98 5.97
CA MET A 214 -2.09 -14.12 5.75
C MET A 214 -2.92 -13.40 6.82
N ILE A 215 -2.42 -13.38 8.06
CA ILE A 215 -3.06 -12.69 9.18
C ILE A 215 -2.98 -11.19 8.99
N ALA A 216 -1.80 -10.68 8.63
CA ALA A 216 -1.58 -9.26 8.39
C ALA A 216 -2.44 -8.74 7.24
N GLU A 217 -2.60 -9.50 6.15
CA GLU A 217 -3.53 -9.15 5.07
C GLU A 217 -4.97 -9.00 5.57
N ILE A 218 -5.44 -9.94 6.41
CA ILE A 218 -6.81 -9.93 6.95
C ILE A 218 -6.99 -8.75 7.89
N ASP A 219 -6.01 -8.51 8.76
CA ASP A 219 -6.05 -7.47 9.77
C ASP A 219 -5.89 -6.08 9.14
N LEU A 220 -5.13 -5.94 8.05
CA LEU A 220 -5.10 -4.71 7.25
C LEU A 220 -6.51 -4.36 6.77
N VAL A 221 -7.25 -5.31 6.17
CA VAL A 221 -8.63 -5.05 5.72
C VAL A 221 -9.53 -4.66 6.91
N ARG A 222 -9.39 -5.33 8.06
CA ARG A 222 -10.19 -5.01 9.26
C ARG A 222 -9.87 -3.62 9.81
N LEU A 223 -8.61 -3.24 9.83
CA LEU A 223 -8.16 -1.91 10.22
C LEU A 223 -8.77 -0.84 9.31
N MET A 224 -8.69 -1.03 8.00
CA MET A 224 -9.19 -0.06 7.02
C MET A 224 -10.72 0.04 7.02
N LEU A 225 -11.45 -1.05 7.29
CA LEU A 225 -12.89 -1.01 7.56
C LEU A 225 -13.24 -0.18 8.81
N GLY A 226 -12.35 -0.14 9.80
CA GLY A 226 -12.51 0.62 11.04
C GLY A 226 -11.92 2.04 11.01
N ALA A 227 -11.18 2.42 9.98
CA ALA A 227 -10.35 3.63 9.97
C ALA A 227 -11.12 4.92 10.30
N ASN A 228 -12.35 5.05 9.80
CA ASN A 228 -13.20 6.24 10.00
C ASN A 228 -13.76 6.37 11.43
N PHE A 229 -13.56 5.36 12.28
CA PHE A 229 -14.06 5.34 13.65
C PHE A 229 -12.96 5.49 14.71
N LEU A 230 -11.72 5.67 14.28
CA LEU A 230 -10.58 5.84 15.17
C LEU A 230 -10.57 7.25 15.76
N GLY A 231 -10.29 7.34 17.05
CA GLY A 231 -9.99 8.61 17.70
C GLY A 231 -8.51 8.98 17.55
N LYS A 232 -8.18 10.20 17.97
CA LYS A 232 -6.80 10.73 17.93
C LYS A 232 -5.79 9.80 18.62
N GLU A 233 -6.16 9.24 19.77
CA GLU A 233 -5.29 8.33 20.53
C GLU A 233 -5.00 7.03 19.78
N GLN A 234 -6.01 6.46 19.11
CA GLN A 234 -5.82 5.24 18.31
C GLN A 234 -4.98 5.53 17.06
N ILE A 235 -5.20 6.68 16.42
CA ILE A 235 -4.41 7.12 15.26
C ILE A 235 -2.94 7.32 15.68
N ARG A 236 -2.70 7.99 16.81
CA ARG A 236 -1.37 8.18 17.39
C ARG A 236 -0.69 6.84 17.68
N TYR A 237 -1.39 5.92 18.35
CA TYR A 237 -0.90 4.58 18.62
C TYR A 237 -0.48 3.84 17.34
N ILE A 238 -1.34 3.82 16.31
CA ILE A 238 -1.05 3.14 15.04
C ILE A 238 0.18 3.75 14.36
N ARG A 239 0.26 5.09 14.30
CA ARG A 239 1.42 5.80 13.75
C ARG A 239 2.71 5.41 14.47
N ASP A 240 2.69 5.40 15.80
CA ASP A 240 3.87 5.09 16.61
C ASP A 240 4.29 3.61 16.44
N CYS A 241 3.34 2.68 16.28
CA CYS A 241 3.63 1.28 15.93
C CYS A 241 4.27 1.13 14.55
N VAL A 242 3.77 1.87 13.54
CA VAL A 242 4.37 1.88 12.19
C VAL A 242 5.80 2.41 12.24
N LEU A 243 6.04 3.50 12.96
CA LEU A 243 7.38 4.07 13.10
C LEU A 243 8.33 3.13 13.83
N ARG A 244 7.85 2.43 14.86
CA ARG A 244 8.64 1.40 15.53
C ARG A 244 9.02 0.28 14.56
N ALA A 245 8.08 -0.20 13.75
CA ALA A 245 8.34 -1.21 12.72
C ALA A 245 9.40 -0.73 11.71
N VAL A 246 9.27 0.51 11.20
CA VAL A 246 10.27 1.11 10.29
C VAL A 246 11.65 1.22 10.94
N ASN A 247 11.72 1.63 12.21
CA ASN A 247 13.00 1.81 12.92
C ASN A 247 13.69 0.48 13.23
N GLU A 248 12.91 -0.57 13.48
CA GLU A 248 13.37 -1.93 13.69
C GLU A 248 13.57 -2.70 12.38
N TYR A 249 13.29 -2.08 11.23
CA TYR A 249 13.53 -2.68 9.93
C TYR A 249 15.01 -3.05 9.81
N LYS A 250 15.28 -4.35 9.93
CA LYS A 250 16.62 -4.89 9.77
C LYS A 250 16.96 -4.84 8.30
N ILE A 251 17.75 -3.85 7.94
CA ILE A 251 18.47 -3.87 6.68
C ILE A 251 19.45 -5.02 6.84
N TYR A 252 19.21 -6.13 6.15
CA TYR A 252 20.28 -7.10 5.93
C TYR A 252 21.33 -6.33 5.11
N GLU A 253 22.39 -5.88 5.79
CA GLU A 253 23.58 -5.36 5.13
C GLU A 253 24.03 -6.43 4.13
N LEU A 254 23.89 -6.10 2.84
CA LEU A 254 24.46 -6.86 1.73
C LEU A 254 25.92 -6.49 1.57
#